data_AF-A0A3A6PIE4-F1
#
_entry.id   AF-A0A3A6PIE4-F1
#
_cell.length_a   1.000
_cell.length_b   1.000
_cell.length_c   1.000
_cell.angle_alpha   90.00
_cell.angle_beta   90.00
_cell.angle_gamma   90.00
#
_symmetry.space_group_name_H-M   'P 1'
#
loop_
_entity.id
_entity.type
_entity.pdbx_description
1 polymer ?
#
loop_
_entity_poly.entity_id
_entity_poly.type
_entity_poly.pdbx_seq_one_letter_code
_entity_poly.pdbx_strand_id
1 'polypeptide(L)'
;MSLLKRGFQYTILLTMLLSLLLGLHLPAAAAAAGGAAPIDAVLVLDVSYSMDSSDREKIGNEAMKMFIDMLSEKGDRVSIVAYTDKIQREKALLEIRSPEDKGNLKSFIDQLNRGSYTDVSVGLKEAVQILKDGAAANREPIIILLADGNNELDPKSGRTEAQSNEEREQAVRTANDSGIPIYTIGLNADGKLNKAALEELSEQTGGKSFVTDSADDLPQILSEIFASHLELNIVPVNSFTANGDFQDVKITVPNSNVLEANISIMSSKPVEAKLVDPSGNAVAIPSDEVVLATSKSYTLLKLIKPVQGDWTLKIKGVNQDKIDINLIFNYDLTLELEPLAAAGYSKGDKVKLNAYLASKGQRLSDAEQYRNMNAVMFVKDLTTGNTEEVAMKLDGDHFAGEYKLPESRDYEIIVRAEEQSFFRESEPVTISASSGSPGGTTNPAEVADDKPFPIWTVVIIAVAVLALLGAGYWFLGVMKERNRGFVGQLIIEVRDENTGDKTPPQYKRLSQFKGKFLLHQLLQLAPELKETEKIVFKPANKDRIALLNGSLCRVEKSGRAVGDGRQLELQSGDRITISLTQVDKTIYIEYLV
;
A
#
# COMPACT_ATOMS: atom_id res chain seq x y z
N MET A 1 5.48 -19.08 64.24
CA MET A 1 5.55 -19.91 63.01
C MET A 1 4.48 -19.56 61.94
N SER A 2 3.69 -18.49 62.09
CA SER A 2 2.68 -18.09 61.08
C SER A 2 3.06 -16.85 60.25
N LEU A 3 4.00 -16.03 60.71
CA LEU A 3 4.47 -14.84 59.97
C LEU A 3 5.45 -15.19 58.84
N LEU A 4 6.34 -16.18 59.03
CA LEU A 4 7.24 -16.65 57.97
C LEU A 4 6.49 -17.30 56.79
N LYS A 5 5.37 -17.99 57.03
CA LYS A 5 4.57 -18.62 55.97
C LYS A 5 3.82 -17.62 55.10
N ARG A 6 3.39 -16.49 55.67
CA ARG A 6 2.74 -15.42 54.89
C ARG A 6 3.76 -14.68 54.02
N GLY A 7 4.95 -14.37 54.55
CA GLY A 7 6.03 -13.75 53.77
C GLY A 7 6.47 -14.58 52.55
N PHE A 8 6.54 -15.91 52.70
CA PHE A 8 6.88 -16.84 51.62
C PHE A 8 5.78 -16.94 50.54
N GLN A 9 4.51 -16.88 50.94
CA GLN A 9 3.38 -16.85 49.98
C GLN A 9 3.32 -15.54 49.18
N TYR A 10 3.62 -14.40 49.80
CA TYR A 10 3.66 -13.12 49.08
C TYR A 10 4.88 -12.99 48.17
N THR A 11 6.02 -13.59 48.53
CA THR A 11 7.19 -13.61 47.64
C THR A 11 6.97 -14.50 46.42
N ILE A 12 6.32 -15.66 46.58
CA ILE A 12 5.95 -16.51 45.43
C ILE A 12 4.93 -15.81 44.53
N LEU A 13 3.92 -15.15 45.11
CA LEU A 13 2.91 -14.41 44.33
C LEU A 13 3.53 -13.21 43.60
N LEU A 14 4.49 -12.51 44.23
CA LEU A 14 5.20 -11.38 43.64
C LEU A 14 6.16 -11.84 42.54
N THR A 15 6.85 -12.98 42.70
CA THR A 15 7.68 -13.56 41.63
C THR A 15 6.84 -14.09 40.48
N MET A 16 5.64 -14.63 40.75
CA MET A 16 4.71 -15.06 39.69
C MET A 16 4.13 -13.86 38.92
N LEU A 17 3.80 -12.77 39.61
CA LEU A 17 3.34 -11.52 39.00
C LEU A 17 4.47 -10.83 38.21
N LEU A 18 5.71 -10.87 38.72
CA LEU A 18 6.89 -10.34 38.04
C LEU A 18 7.26 -11.20 36.81
N SER A 19 7.09 -12.53 36.87
CA SER A 19 7.24 -13.39 35.69
C SER A 19 6.11 -13.25 34.67
N LEU A 20 4.93 -12.78 35.09
CA LEU A 20 3.82 -12.44 34.18
C LEU A 20 4.00 -11.05 33.54
N LEU A 21 4.72 -10.14 34.21
CA LEU A 21 5.13 -8.83 33.68
C LEU A 21 6.42 -8.88 32.84
N LEU A 22 7.29 -9.87 33.05
CA LEU A 22 8.48 -10.15 32.22
C LEU A 22 8.26 -11.29 31.21
N GLY A 23 7.05 -11.85 31.15
CA GLY A 23 6.64 -12.87 30.20
C GLY A 23 6.42 -12.26 28.81
N LEU A 24 7.51 -12.12 28.06
CA LEU A 24 7.55 -12.14 26.60
C LEU A 24 6.59 -11.14 25.92
N HIS A 25 6.98 -9.87 25.91
CA HIS A 25 6.98 -9.17 24.62
C HIS A 25 8.13 -9.74 23.81
N LEU A 26 7.96 -10.97 23.30
CA LEU A 26 8.45 -11.21 21.97
C LEU A 26 7.74 -10.14 21.14
N PRO A 27 8.44 -9.27 20.40
CA PRO A 27 7.77 -8.71 19.26
C PRO A 27 7.24 -9.93 18.53
N ALA A 28 5.91 -10.02 18.41
CA ALA A 28 5.39 -10.68 17.24
C ALA A 28 5.94 -9.82 16.11
N ALA A 29 7.17 -10.14 15.67
CA ALA A 29 7.44 -10.16 14.27
C ALA A 29 6.36 -11.11 13.77
N ALA A 30 5.20 -10.54 13.43
CA ALA A 30 4.46 -11.04 12.32
C ALA A 30 5.55 -11.19 11.27
N ALA A 31 5.98 -12.42 11.03
CA ALA A 31 6.59 -12.73 9.77
C ALA A 31 5.49 -12.38 8.78
N ALA A 32 5.46 -11.10 8.38
CA ALA A 32 4.90 -10.69 7.13
C ALA A 32 5.51 -11.70 6.16
N ALA A 33 4.64 -12.45 5.50
CA ALA A 33 5.07 -13.38 4.48
C ALA A 33 5.85 -12.54 3.47
N GLY A 34 7.17 -12.52 3.62
CA GLY A 34 8.01 -11.63 2.85
C GLY A 34 7.91 -12.00 1.38
N GLY A 35 7.32 -11.07 0.66
CA GLY A 35 7.50 -10.90 -0.76
C GLY A 35 8.00 -9.48 -0.97
N ALA A 36 8.18 -9.07 -2.22
CA ALA A 36 8.14 -7.66 -2.58
C ALA A 36 7.02 -6.97 -1.79
N ALA A 37 7.27 -5.75 -1.29
CA ALA A 37 6.27 -5.03 -0.53
C ALA A 37 4.93 -5.05 -1.31
N PRO A 38 3.85 -5.59 -0.73
CA PRO A 38 2.63 -5.80 -1.50
C PRO A 38 2.05 -4.46 -1.95
N ILE A 39 1.47 -4.46 -3.14
CA ILE A 39 0.95 -3.25 -3.77
C ILE A 39 -0.38 -2.84 -3.12
N ASP A 40 -0.56 -1.54 -2.93
CA ASP A 40 -1.86 -0.90 -2.69
C ASP A 40 -2.23 -0.05 -3.89
N ALA A 41 -3.07 -0.61 -4.76
CA ALA A 41 -3.48 0.06 -5.99
C ALA A 41 -4.85 0.71 -5.84
N VAL A 42 -4.99 1.94 -6.35
CA VAL A 42 -6.28 2.54 -6.67
C VAL A 42 -6.38 2.74 -8.17
N LEU A 43 -7.32 2.04 -8.78
CA LEU A 43 -7.65 2.18 -10.20
C LEU A 43 -8.76 3.22 -10.35
N VAL A 44 -8.45 4.33 -11.01
CA VAL A 44 -9.33 5.49 -11.15
C VAL A 44 -9.76 5.60 -12.61
N LEU A 45 -11.05 5.43 -12.89
CA LEU A 45 -11.60 5.51 -14.24
C LEU A 45 -12.55 6.70 -14.37
N ASP A 46 -12.28 7.53 -15.37
CA ASP A 46 -13.24 8.51 -15.86
C ASP A 46 -14.40 7.78 -16.55
N VAL A 47 -15.61 7.98 -16.02
CA VAL A 47 -16.84 7.44 -16.59
C VAL A 47 -17.77 8.56 -17.06
N SER A 48 -17.25 9.73 -17.40
CA SER A 48 -18.03 10.79 -18.02
C SER A 48 -18.52 10.45 -19.43
N TYR A 49 -19.46 11.21 -19.97
CA TYR A 49 -20.00 10.99 -21.32
C TYR A 49 -19.00 11.31 -22.44
N SER A 50 -17.96 12.11 -22.22
CA SER A 50 -16.89 12.27 -23.22
C SER A 50 -16.17 10.95 -23.50
N MET A 51 -16.15 10.05 -22.50
CA MET A 51 -15.59 8.71 -22.65
C MET A 51 -16.41 7.79 -23.56
N ASP A 52 -17.63 8.17 -23.97
CA ASP A 52 -18.35 7.49 -25.06
C ASP A 52 -17.66 7.72 -26.41
N SER A 53 -16.91 8.81 -26.60
CA SER A 53 -16.11 9.06 -27.79
C SER A 53 -14.65 8.68 -27.62
N SER A 54 -14.03 9.00 -26.48
CA SER A 54 -12.61 8.80 -26.23
C SER A 54 -12.24 7.37 -25.81
N ASP A 55 -13.22 6.58 -25.34
CA ASP A 55 -13.05 5.18 -24.89
C ASP A 55 -14.23 4.28 -25.31
N ARG A 56 -14.53 4.27 -26.62
CA ARG A 56 -15.67 3.55 -27.23
C ARG A 56 -15.68 2.06 -26.93
N GLU A 57 -14.50 1.45 -26.94
CA GLU A 57 -14.35 0.00 -26.74
C GLU A 57 -14.17 -0.39 -25.28
N LYS A 58 -14.24 0.57 -24.36
CA LYS A 58 -13.95 0.39 -22.93
C LYS A 58 -12.55 -0.19 -22.69
N ILE A 59 -11.56 0.33 -23.42
CA ILE A 59 -10.13 0.07 -23.25
C ILE A 59 -9.73 0.35 -21.79
N GLY A 60 -10.30 1.41 -21.17
CA GLY A 60 -10.07 1.70 -19.75
C GLY A 60 -10.48 0.54 -18.82
N ASN A 61 -11.59 -0.14 -19.13
CA ASN A 61 -12.02 -1.31 -18.37
C ASN A 61 -11.04 -2.50 -18.55
N GLU A 62 -10.60 -2.74 -19.78
CA GLU A 62 -9.65 -3.82 -20.08
C GLU A 62 -8.28 -3.59 -19.42
N ALA A 63 -7.80 -2.34 -19.40
CA ALA A 63 -6.58 -1.95 -18.71
C ALA A 63 -6.65 -2.24 -17.20
N MET A 64 -7.76 -1.87 -16.54
CA MET A 64 -7.95 -2.17 -15.13
C MET A 64 -7.99 -3.67 -14.84
N LYS A 65 -8.68 -4.46 -15.67
CA LYS A 65 -8.73 -5.92 -15.52
C LYS A 65 -7.36 -6.55 -15.71
N MET A 66 -6.61 -6.12 -16.71
CA MET A 66 -5.27 -6.61 -16.99
C MET A 66 -4.32 -6.28 -15.84
N PHE A 67 -4.39 -5.06 -15.30
CA PHE A 67 -3.61 -4.70 -14.12
C PHE A 67 -3.91 -5.63 -12.93
N ILE A 68 -5.19 -5.92 -12.67
CA ILE A 68 -5.61 -6.88 -11.62
C ILE A 68 -5.04 -8.29 -11.87
N ASP A 69 -4.99 -8.73 -13.13
CA ASP A 69 -4.43 -10.04 -13.49
C ASP A 69 -2.90 -10.10 -13.23
N MET A 70 -2.20 -8.99 -13.45
CA MET A 70 -0.74 -8.86 -13.21
C MET A 70 -0.35 -8.80 -11.73
N LEU A 71 -1.21 -8.26 -10.85
CA LEU A 71 -0.98 -8.23 -9.39
C LEU A 71 -0.71 -9.61 -8.80
N SER A 72 0.00 -9.69 -7.69
CA SER A 72 0.32 -10.92 -6.98
C SER A 72 -0.94 -11.74 -6.68
N GLU A 73 -0.80 -13.07 -6.59
CA GLU A 73 -1.95 -13.93 -6.31
C GLU A 73 -2.53 -13.74 -4.89
N LYS A 74 -1.72 -13.17 -3.97
CA LYS A 74 -2.11 -12.86 -2.59
C LYS A 74 -1.39 -11.62 -2.08
N GLY A 75 -2.03 -10.88 -1.18
CA GLY A 75 -1.40 -9.83 -0.36
C GLY A 75 -1.49 -8.40 -0.92
N ASP A 76 -1.61 -8.26 -2.25
CA ASP A 76 -1.89 -6.98 -2.89
C ASP A 76 -3.32 -6.51 -2.56
N ARG A 77 -3.54 -5.19 -2.44
CA ARG A 77 -4.86 -4.60 -2.24
C ARG A 77 -5.24 -3.73 -3.42
N VAL A 78 -6.52 -3.77 -3.81
CA VAL A 78 -7.05 -2.99 -4.92
C VAL A 78 -8.33 -2.27 -4.51
N SER A 79 -8.38 -0.98 -4.81
CA SER A 79 -9.58 -0.14 -4.82
C SER A 79 -9.90 0.25 -6.26
N ILE A 80 -11.18 0.47 -6.55
CA ILE A 80 -11.63 0.95 -7.86
C ILE A 80 -12.52 2.17 -7.63
N VAL A 81 -12.18 3.28 -8.28
CA VAL A 81 -12.90 4.56 -8.21
C VAL A 81 -13.38 4.92 -9.61
N ALA A 82 -14.69 4.96 -9.82
CA ALA A 82 -15.29 5.46 -11.06
C ALA A 82 -15.92 6.83 -10.79
N TYR A 83 -15.51 7.85 -11.54
CA TYR A 83 -15.86 9.23 -11.27
C TYR A 83 -16.38 10.01 -12.50
N THR A 84 -17.12 11.07 -12.23
CA THR A 84 -17.55 12.13 -13.16
C THR A 84 -17.17 13.48 -12.54
N ASP A 85 -18.09 14.43 -12.40
CA ASP A 85 -18.05 15.48 -11.37
C ASP A 85 -18.20 14.98 -9.92
N LYS A 86 -18.48 13.69 -9.71
CA LYS A 86 -18.64 13.03 -8.41
C LYS A 86 -18.25 11.55 -8.48
N ILE A 87 -18.06 10.92 -7.34
CA ILE A 87 -17.84 9.46 -7.27
C ILE A 87 -19.14 8.75 -7.62
N GLN A 88 -19.15 8.04 -8.75
CA GLN A 88 -20.31 7.28 -9.24
C GLN A 88 -20.38 5.90 -8.60
N ARG A 89 -19.23 5.22 -8.58
CA ARG A 89 -19.08 3.90 -7.98
C ARG A 89 -17.70 3.77 -7.38
N GLU A 90 -17.63 3.06 -6.27
CA GLU A 90 -16.39 2.76 -5.59
C GLU A 90 -16.42 1.35 -5.04
N LYS A 91 -15.26 0.69 -5.09
CA LYS A 91 -14.96 -0.52 -4.33
C LYS A 91 -13.89 -0.16 -3.31
N ALA A 92 -14.13 -0.45 -2.03
CA ALA A 92 -13.13 -0.25 -0.98
C ALA A 92 -11.79 -0.94 -1.32
N LEU A 93 -10.71 -0.51 -0.68
CA LEU A 93 -9.40 -1.15 -0.79
C LEU A 93 -9.45 -2.57 -0.22
N LEU A 94 -9.52 -3.56 -1.12
CA LEU A 94 -9.69 -4.98 -0.80
C LEU A 94 -8.42 -5.77 -1.06
N GLU A 95 -8.03 -6.59 -0.09
CA GLU A 95 -6.92 -7.53 -0.21
C GLU A 95 -7.30 -8.72 -1.10
N ILE A 96 -6.45 -9.00 -2.08
CA ILE A 96 -6.51 -10.19 -2.93
C ILE A 96 -6.03 -11.38 -2.10
N ARG A 97 -6.89 -12.39 -1.94
CA ARG A 97 -6.58 -13.63 -1.22
C ARG A 97 -6.76 -14.87 -2.09
N SER A 98 -7.48 -14.72 -3.18
CA SER A 98 -7.87 -15.79 -4.09
C SER A 98 -8.11 -15.28 -5.52
N PRO A 99 -8.09 -16.19 -6.52
CA PRO A 99 -8.52 -15.86 -7.88
C PRO A 99 -9.98 -15.34 -7.95
N GLU A 100 -10.84 -15.75 -7.02
CA GLU A 100 -12.22 -15.28 -6.95
C GLU A 100 -12.30 -13.78 -6.61
N ASP A 101 -11.41 -13.28 -5.75
CA ASP A 101 -11.34 -11.84 -5.43
C ASP A 101 -11.02 -11.01 -6.68
N LYS A 102 -10.07 -11.47 -7.50
CA LYS A 102 -9.77 -10.85 -8.80
C LYS A 102 -10.99 -10.89 -9.71
N GLY A 103 -11.66 -12.04 -9.81
CA GLY A 103 -12.91 -12.19 -10.58
C GLY A 103 -14.02 -11.21 -10.14
N ASN A 104 -14.17 -10.99 -8.83
CA ASN A 104 -15.13 -10.05 -8.26
C ASN A 104 -14.80 -8.58 -8.58
N LEU A 105 -13.52 -8.22 -8.57
CA LEU A 105 -13.06 -6.88 -8.99
C LEU A 105 -13.33 -6.65 -10.48
N LYS A 106 -12.99 -7.62 -11.34
CA LYS A 106 -13.25 -7.55 -12.78
C LYS A 106 -14.76 -7.47 -13.11
N SER A 107 -15.58 -8.24 -12.40
CA SER A 107 -17.04 -8.16 -12.52
C SER A 107 -17.61 -6.81 -12.06
N PHE A 108 -16.97 -6.15 -11.08
CA PHE A 108 -17.35 -4.79 -10.69
C PHE A 108 -17.04 -3.78 -11.80
N ILE A 109 -15.88 -3.90 -12.46
CA ILE A 109 -15.47 -3.08 -13.61
C ILE A 109 -16.46 -3.21 -14.77
N ASP A 110 -16.94 -4.43 -15.06
CA ASP A 110 -17.91 -4.67 -16.14
C ASP A 110 -19.25 -3.96 -15.94
N GLN A 111 -19.60 -3.63 -14.70
CA GLN A 111 -20.85 -2.97 -14.34
C GLN A 111 -20.73 -1.44 -14.23
N LEU A 112 -19.57 -0.86 -14.59
CA LEU A 112 -19.40 0.59 -14.59
C LEU A 112 -20.19 1.20 -15.75
N ASN A 113 -20.93 2.28 -15.44
CA ASN A 113 -21.77 3.00 -16.38
C ASN A 113 -21.26 4.43 -16.52
N ARG A 114 -21.51 5.02 -17.70
CA ARG A 114 -21.17 6.41 -17.98
C ARG A 114 -22.12 7.37 -17.27
N GLY A 115 -21.69 8.61 -17.06
CA GLY A 115 -22.46 9.66 -16.41
C GLY A 115 -22.11 11.05 -16.95
N SER A 116 -22.86 12.06 -16.51
CA SER A 116 -22.67 13.45 -16.94
C SER A 116 -21.50 14.12 -16.24
N TYR A 117 -20.88 15.07 -16.94
CA TYR A 117 -19.84 15.96 -16.42
C TYR A 117 -18.55 15.24 -16.02
N THR A 118 -17.49 16.00 -15.84
CA THR A 118 -16.16 15.47 -15.52
C THR A 118 -15.42 16.44 -14.63
N ASP A 119 -14.92 15.94 -13.51
CA ASP A 119 -13.95 16.65 -12.69
C ASP A 119 -12.88 15.69 -12.16
N VAL A 120 -11.72 15.71 -12.80
CA VAL A 120 -10.55 14.89 -12.43
C VAL A 120 -10.14 15.08 -10.97
N SER A 121 -10.32 16.29 -10.41
CA SER A 121 -9.95 16.57 -9.02
C SER A 121 -10.72 15.69 -8.03
N VAL A 122 -11.95 15.31 -8.36
CA VAL A 122 -12.81 14.50 -7.48
C VAL A 122 -12.32 13.06 -7.42
N GLY A 123 -12.04 12.46 -8.58
CA GLY A 123 -11.48 11.11 -8.66
C GLY A 123 -10.11 11.01 -8.00
N LEU A 124 -9.23 11.98 -8.27
CA LEU A 124 -7.88 11.98 -7.72
C LEU A 124 -7.86 12.17 -6.20
N LYS A 125 -8.66 13.10 -5.68
CA LYS A 125 -8.77 13.34 -4.24
C LYS A 125 -9.25 12.10 -3.48
N GLU A 126 -10.25 11.39 -4.02
CA GLU A 126 -10.74 10.15 -3.42
C GLU A 126 -9.66 9.07 -3.43
N ALA A 127 -8.97 8.90 -4.56
CA ALA A 127 -7.91 7.89 -4.67
C ALA A 127 -6.77 8.11 -3.68
N VAL A 128 -6.30 9.35 -3.54
CA VAL A 128 -5.29 9.73 -2.55
C VAL A 128 -5.80 9.49 -1.13
N GLN A 129 -7.06 9.83 -0.85
CA GLN A 129 -7.65 9.62 0.47
C GLN A 129 -7.74 8.13 0.84
N ILE A 130 -8.15 7.28 -0.09
CA ILE A 130 -8.24 5.82 0.10
C ILE A 130 -6.87 5.24 0.48
N LEU A 131 -5.80 5.62 -0.23
CA LEU A 131 -4.45 5.12 0.08
C LEU A 131 -3.91 5.65 1.40
N LYS A 132 -4.21 6.91 1.74
CA LYS A 132 -3.83 7.47 3.04
C LYS A 132 -4.55 6.81 4.21
N ASP A 133 -5.84 6.56 4.08
CA ASP A 133 -6.62 5.88 5.12
C ASP A 133 -6.25 4.40 5.21
N GLY A 134 -5.84 3.80 4.09
CA GLY A 134 -5.34 2.43 4.01
C GLY A 134 -3.86 2.27 4.35
N ALA A 135 -3.13 3.36 4.60
CA ALA A 135 -1.68 3.37 4.72
C ALA A 135 -1.20 2.39 5.79
N ALA A 136 -0.28 1.52 5.41
CA ALA A 136 0.37 0.57 6.29
C ALA A 136 1.85 0.48 5.91
N ALA A 137 2.71 0.16 6.88
CA ALA A 137 4.13 0.01 6.64
C ALA A 137 4.41 -1.15 5.66
N ASN A 138 5.49 -1.02 4.88
CA ASN A 138 6.00 -2.04 3.98
C ASN A 138 5.01 -2.44 2.87
N ARG A 139 4.43 -1.44 2.20
CA ARG A 139 3.50 -1.59 1.07
C ARG A 139 3.77 -0.49 0.06
N GLU A 140 3.59 -0.81 -1.22
CA GLU A 140 3.84 0.10 -2.33
C GLU A 140 2.53 0.73 -2.82
N PRO A 141 2.23 2.00 -2.50
CA PRO A 141 1.01 2.65 -2.96
C PRO A 141 1.14 3.08 -4.43
N ILE A 142 0.07 2.91 -5.21
CA ILE A 142 0.02 3.35 -6.62
C ILE A 142 -1.38 3.81 -7.00
N ILE A 143 -1.46 4.91 -7.74
CA ILE A 143 -2.68 5.36 -8.40
C ILE A 143 -2.51 5.17 -9.91
N ILE A 144 -3.50 4.57 -10.56
CA ILE A 144 -3.57 4.50 -12.03
C ILE A 144 -4.84 5.20 -12.48
N LEU A 145 -4.69 6.34 -13.13
CA LEU A 145 -5.78 7.16 -13.66
C LEU A 145 -5.97 6.93 -15.15
N LEU A 146 -7.18 6.56 -15.57
CA LEU A 146 -7.58 6.37 -16.96
C LEU A 146 -8.63 7.41 -17.34
N ALA A 147 -8.30 8.31 -18.27
CA ALA A 147 -9.13 9.47 -18.62
C ALA A 147 -8.76 10.06 -20.00
N ASP A 148 -9.58 10.98 -20.50
CA ASP A 148 -9.28 11.81 -21.68
C ASP A 148 -8.65 13.18 -21.31
N GLY A 149 -8.52 13.48 -20.01
CA GLY A 149 -7.90 14.68 -19.46
C GLY A 149 -8.72 15.96 -19.60
N ASN A 150 -9.98 15.89 -20.04
CA ASN A 150 -10.83 17.07 -20.23
C ASN A 150 -11.88 17.18 -19.12
N ASN A 151 -11.90 18.32 -18.42
CA ASN A 151 -12.97 18.61 -17.46
C ASN A 151 -14.19 19.20 -18.17
N GLU A 152 -15.38 18.78 -17.75
CA GLU A 152 -16.66 19.38 -18.14
C GLU A 152 -17.50 19.56 -16.87
N LEU A 153 -17.42 20.74 -16.23
CA LEU A 153 -18.09 20.98 -14.95
C LEU A 153 -19.60 21.24 -15.14
N ASP A 154 -20.43 20.81 -14.18
CA ASP A 154 -21.87 21.11 -14.18
C ASP A 154 -22.09 22.63 -14.07
N PRO A 155 -22.66 23.30 -15.09
CA PRO A 155 -22.93 24.73 -15.06
C PRO A 155 -23.86 25.18 -13.92
N LYS A 156 -24.65 24.25 -13.36
CA LYS A 156 -25.60 24.53 -12.26
C LYS A 156 -25.00 24.33 -10.87
N SER A 157 -23.83 23.69 -10.78
CA SER A 157 -23.18 23.41 -9.49
C SER A 157 -22.57 24.66 -8.84
N GLY A 158 -22.30 25.71 -9.62
CA GLY A 158 -21.53 26.87 -9.17
C GLY A 158 -20.03 26.57 -9.00
N ARG A 159 -19.58 25.36 -9.34
CA ARG A 159 -18.19 24.95 -9.33
C ARG A 159 -17.44 25.58 -10.50
N THR A 160 -16.24 26.08 -10.22
CA THR A 160 -15.39 26.74 -11.21
C THR A 160 -14.15 25.90 -11.53
N GLU A 161 -13.57 26.11 -12.71
CA GLU A 161 -12.31 25.46 -13.09
C GLU A 161 -11.17 25.79 -12.12
N ALA A 162 -11.12 27.02 -11.59
CA ALA A 162 -10.12 27.42 -10.62
C ALA A 162 -10.19 26.58 -9.33
N GLN A 163 -11.40 26.29 -8.84
CA GLN A 163 -11.59 25.43 -7.66
C GLN A 163 -11.22 23.98 -7.94
N SER A 164 -11.61 23.45 -9.11
CA SER A 164 -11.22 22.09 -9.53
C SER A 164 -9.69 21.98 -9.63
N ASN A 165 -9.03 22.97 -10.24
CA ASN A 165 -7.57 22.99 -10.37
C ASN A 165 -6.86 23.08 -9.01
N GLU A 166 -7.33 23.94 -8.10
CA GLU A 166 -6.77 24.04 -6.75
C GLU A 166 -6.89 22.72 -5.99
N GLU A 167 -8.05 22.06 -6.06
CA GLU A 167 -8.25 20.75 -5.43
C GLU A 167 -7.40 19.64 -6.06
N ARG A 168 -7.26 19.65 -7.40
CA ARG A 168 -6.40 18.72 -8.15
C ARG A 168 -4.95 18.87 -7.72
N GLU A 169 -4.41 20.09 -7.74
CA GLU A 169 -3.04 20.36 -7.32
C GLU A 169 -2.82 19.98 -5.85
N GLN A 170 -3.81 20.23 -4.98
CA GLN A 170 -3.70 19.82 -3.59
C GLN A 170 -3.65 18.31 -3.43
N ALA A 171 -4.42 17.56 -4.23
CA ALA A 171 -4.38 16.10 -4.25
C ALA A 171 -3.02 15.59 -4.76
N VAL A 172 -2.48 16.18 -5.84
CA VAL A 172 -1.15 15.85 -6.37
C VAL A 172 -0.05 16.11 -5.35
N ARG A 173 -0.03 17.29 -4.72
CA ARG A 173 0.93 17.60 -3.64
C ARG A 173 0.84 16.59 -2.51
N THR A 174 -0.38 16.26 -2.09
CA THR A 174 -0.62 15.28 -1.02
C THR A 174 -0.13 13.89 -1.42
N ALA A 175 -0.31 13.49 -2.67
CA ALA A 175 0.17 12.21 -3.21
C ALA A 175 1.71 12.17 -3.18
N ASN A 176 2.37 13.21 -3.73
CA ASN A 176 3.83 13.33 -3.73
C ASN A 176 4.41 13.33 -2.31
N ASP A 177 3.85 14.12 -1.39
CA ASP A 177 4.29 14.19 0.01
C ASP A 177 4.10 12.84 0.75
N SER A 178 3.20 12.00 0.26
CA SER A 178 2.92 10.67 0.83
C SER A 178 3.63 9.54 0.08
N GLY A 179 4.49 9.85 -0.92
CA GLY A 179 5.19 8.86 -1.74
C GLY A 179 4.25 8.03 -2.62
N ILE A 180 3.12 8.59 -3.06
CA ILE A 180 2.11 7.91 -3.89
C ILE A 180 2.28 8.35 -5.35
N PRO A 181 2.94 7.55 -6.22
CA PRO A 181 3.02 7.83 -7.64
C PRO A 181 1.66 7.71 -8.32
N ILE A 182 1.38 8.65 -9.23
CA ILE A 182 0.21 8.67 -10.11
C ILE A 182 0.67 8.31 -11.52
N TYR A 183 0.24 7.17 -12.03
CA TYR A 183 0.37 6.83 -13.44
C TYR A 183 -0.90 7.21 -14.18
N THR A 184 -0.75 7.66 -15.43
CA THR A 184 -1.90 8.04 -16.26
C THR A 184 -1.92 7.26 -17.56
N ILE A 185 -3.10 6.83 -17.99
CA ILE A 185 -3.36 6.23 -19.29
C ILE A 185 -4.42 7.08 -19.99
N GLY A 186 -3.96 7.92 -20.91
CA GLY A 186 -4.78 8.78 -21.75
C GLY A 186 -5.51 7.98 -22.83
N LEU A 187 -6.84 7.96 -22.77
CA LEU A 187 -7.69 7.26 -23.72
C LEU A 187 -8.07 8.23 -24.86
N ASN A 188 -7.65 7.92 -26.09
CA ASN A 188 -7.62 8.91 -27.18
C ASN A 188 -8.33 8.46 -28.48
N ALA A 189 -9.37 7.63 -28.39
CA ALA A 189 -10.04 7.08 -29.58
C ALA A 189 -10.70 8.16 -30.50
N ASP A 190 -10.89 9.38 -30.01
CA ASP A 190 -11.44 10.50 -30.79
C ASP A 190 -10.44 11.62 -31.11
N GLY A 191 -9.17 11.47 -30.71
CA GLY A 191 -8.11 12.43 -30.98
C GLY A 191 -8.18 13.73 -30.18
N LYS A 192 -9.00 13.80 -29.12
CA LYS A 192 -9.21 15.02 -28.31
C LYS A 192 -8.58 14.95 -26.91
N LEU A 193 -7.69 13.99 -26.67
CA LEU A 193 -7.00 13.84 -25.41
C LEU A 193 -6.26 15.13 -25.00
N ASN A 194 -6.48 15.59 -23.77
CA ASN A 194 -5.65 16.60 -23.13
C ASN A 194 -4.43 15.94 -22.48
N LYS A 195 -3.45 15.61 -23.32
CA LYS A 195 -2.25 14.88 -22.91
C LYS A 195 -1.44 15.62 -21.83
N ALA A 196 -1.27 16.93 -21.98
CA ALA A 196 -0.49 17.75 -21.07
C ALA A 196 -1.05 17.75 -19.64
N ALA A 197 -2.38 17.76 -19.49
CA ALA A 197 -3.02 17.71 -18.17
C ALA A 197 -2.73 16.40 -17.43
N LEU A 198 -2.63 15.27 -18.14
CA LEU A 198 -2.32 13.96 -17.55
C LEU A 198 -0.82 13.77 -17.28
N GLU A 199 0.03 14.25 -18.18
CA GLU A 199 1.49 14.27 -17.99
C GLU A 199 1.88 15.04 -16.74
N GLU A 200 1.28 16.22 -16.52
CA GLU A 200 1.55 17.04 -15.33
C GLU A 200 1.30 16.29 -14.01
N LEU A 201 0.22 15.50 -13.93
CA LEU A 201 -0.11 14.71 -12.73
C LEU A 201 0.97 13.65 -12.43
N SER A 202 1.44 12.99 -13.50
CA SER A 202 2.37 11.88 -13.39
C SER A 202 3.77 12.37 -13.04
N GLU A 203 4.25 13.41 -13.73
CA GLU A 203 5.57 14.00 -13.52
C GLU A 203 5.75 14.51 -12.09
N GLN A 204 4.73 15.17 -11.52
CA GLN A 204 4.80 15.73 -10.17
C GLN A 204 4.83 14.68 -9.05
N THR A 205 4.52 13.42 -9.35
CA THR A 205 4.46 12.33 -8.34
C THR A 205 5.45 11.20 -8.61
N GLY A 206 6.33 11.35 -9.61
CA GLY A 206 7.27 10.30 -10.02
C GLY A 206 6.65 9.15 -10.83
N GLY A 207 5.39 9.31 -11.26
CA GLY A 207 4.73 8.37 -12.17
C GLY A 207 5.04 8.65 -13.64
N LYS A 208 4.46 7.83 -14.53
CA LYS A 208 4.57 7.97 -15.99
C LYS A 208 3.19 8.13 -16.63
N SER A 209 3.16 8.87 -17.74
CA SER A 209 1.97 9.08 -18.56
C SER A 209 2.07 8.33 -19.88
N PHE A 210 0.99 7.66 -20.24
CA PHE A 210 0.85 6.86 -21.45
C PHE A 210 -0.38 7.32 -22.23
N VAL A 211 -0.40 7.05 -23.53
CA VAL A 211 -1.54 7.35 -24.39
C VAL A 211 -1.83 6.13 -25.25
N THR A 212 -3.09 5.79 -25.40
CA THR A 212 -3.51 4.72 -26.30
C THR A 212 -4.91 4.96 -26.85
N ASP A 213 -5.16 4.44 -28.04
CA ASP A 213 -6.46 4.28 -28.67
C ASP A 213 -6.80 2.81 -28.96
N SER A 214 -5.95 1.87 -28.51
CA SER A 214 -6.07 0.44 -28.77
C SER A 214 -5.83 -0.43 -27.53
N ALA A 215 -6.64 -1.47 -27.36
CA ALA A 215 -6.41 -2.50 -26.34
C ALA A 215 -5.11 -3.29 -26.56
N ASP A 216 -4.51 -3.22 -27.75
CA ASP A 216 -3.27 -3.92 -28.09
C ASP A 216 -2.02 -3.30 -27.45
N ASP A 217 -2.07 -2.02 -27.07
CA ASP A 217 -0.94 -1.33 -26.43
C ASP A 217 -0.87 -1.59 -24.91
N LEU A 218 -2.00 -1.98 -24.30
CA LEU A 218 -2.15 -2.13 -22.86
C LEU A 218 -1.11 -3.05 -22.21
N PRO A 219 -0.76 -4.21 -22.80
CA PRO A 219 0.25 -5.08 -22.21
C PRO A 219 1.61 -4.42 -22.05
N GLN A 220 2.04 -3.63 -23.04
CA GLN A 220 3.30 -2.90 -22.97
C GLN A 220 3.19 -1.78 -21.92
N ILE A 221 2.14 -0.97 -21.98
CA ILE A 221 1.90 0.14 -21.04
C ILE A 221 1.92 -0.36 -19.58
N LEU A 222 1.17 -1.41 -19.28
CA LEU A 222 1.11 -1.95 -17.92
C LEU A 222 2.43 -2.61 -17.50
N SER A 223 3.13 -3.28 -18.42
CA SER A 223 4.48 -3.79 -18.17
C SER A 223 5.45 -2.67 -17.79
N GLU A 224 5.38 -1.52 -18.48
CA GLU A 224 6.19 -0.35 -18.16
C GLU A 224 5.82 0.31 -16.82
N ILE A 225 4.53 0.30 -16.44
CA ILE A 225 4.08 0.75 -15.13
C ILE A 225 4.66 -0.14 -14.02
N PHE A 226 4.49 -1.46 -14.11
CA PHE A 226 5.03 -2.40 -13.13
C PHE A 226 6.55 -2.32 -13.04
N ALA A 227 7.24 -2.29 -14.18
CA ALA A 227 8.69 -2.15 -14.24
C ALA A 227 9.17 -0.86 -13.58
N SER A 228 8.52 0.27 -13.87
CA SER A 228 8.87 1.55 -13.26
C SER A 228 8.57 1.61 -11.77
N HIS A 229 7.47 0.99 -11.32
CA HIS A 229 6.99 1.10 -9.94
C HIS A 229 7.73 0.17 -8.98
N LEU A 230 8.11 -1.02 -9.45
CA LEU A 230 8.79 -2.05 -8.64
C LEU A 230 10.31 -2.13 -8.90
N GLU A 231 10.87 -1.13 -9.59
CA GLU A 231 12.29 -1.07 -9.98
C GLU A 231 12.75 -2.32 -10.75
N LEU A 232 11.92 -2.77 -11.69
CA LEU A 232 12.19 -3.95 -12.51
C LEU A 232 12.60 -3.54 -13.92
N ASN A 233 13.34 -4.42 -14.59
CA ASN A 233 13.67 -4.28 -15.99
C ASN A 233 12.80 -5.24 -16.82
N ILE A 234 12.19 -4.73 -17.88
CA ILE A 234 11.49 -5.58 -18.85
C ILE A 234 12.54 -6.38 -19.60
N VAL A 235 12.47 -7.70 -19.51
CA VAL A 235 13.35 -8.60 -20.25
C VAL A 235 12.75 -8.81 -21.63
N PRO A 236 13.36 -8.28 -22.70
CA PRO A 236 12.83 -8.44 -24.04
C PRO A 236 12.97 -9.91 -24.47
N VAL A 237 11.88 -10.44 -25.03
CA VAL A 237 11.88 -11.75 -25.68
C VAL A 237 11.64 -11.53 -27.17
N ASN A 238 12.27 -12.35 -28.02
CA ASN A 238 12.19 -12.17 -29.47
C ASN A 238 10.72 -12.21 -29.94
N SER A 239 10.29 -11.14 -30.62
CA SER A 239 9.02 -11.14 -31.33
C SER A 239 9.12 -11.95 -32.62
N PHE A 240 7.99 -12.49 -33.05
CA PHE A 240 7.91 -13.27 -34.28
C PHE A 240 6.52 -13.20 -34.90
N THR A 241 6.45 -13.51 -36.20
CA THR A 241 5.17 -13.72 -36.88
C THR A 241 4.75 -15.17 -36.72
N ALA A 242 3.56 -15.39 -36.18
CA ALA A 242 3.02 -16.73 -36.00
C ALA A 242 2.69 -17.37 -37.36
N ASN A 243 3.01 -18.66 -37.51
CA ASN A 243 2.76 -19.45 -38.72
C ASN A 243 1.52 -20.36 -38.60
N GLY A 244 0.79 -20.30 -37.48
CA GLY A 244 -0.36 -21.17 -37.18
C GLY A 244 -0.01 -22.47 -36.45
N ASP A 245 1.27 -22.79 -36.30
CA ASP A 245 1.79 -23.92 -35.54
C ASP A 245 2.47 -23.47 -34.24
N PHE A 246 2.88 -24.44 -33.41
CA PHE A 246 3.65 -24.16 -32.20
C PHE A 246 5.08 -23.72 -32.56
N GLN A 247 5.48 -22.57 -32.02
CA GLN A 247 6.83 -22.02 -32.11
C GLN A 247 7.43 -21.94 -30.71
N ASP A 248 8.68 -22.42 -30.58
CA ASP A 248 9.40 -22.47 -29.32
C ASP A 248 10.06 -21.11 -29.02
N VAL A 249 9.88 -20.64 -27.79
CA VAL A 249 10.44 -19.42 -27.24
C VAL A 249 11.19 -19.80 -25.97
N LYS A 250 12.48 -19.45 -25.91
CA LYS A 250 13.31 -19.71 -24.74
C LYS A 250 13.13 -18.58 -23.73
N ILE A 251 12.86 -18.94 -22.48
CA ILE A 251 12.73 -18.02 -21.34
C ILE A 251 13.74 -18.45 -20.28
N THR A 252 14.61 -17.53 -19.83
CA THR A 252 15.61 -17.84 -18.81
C THR A 252 15.25 -17.18 -17.50
N VAL A 253 14.98 -17.98 -16.46
CA VAL A 253 14.76 -17.51 -15.09
C VAL A 253 16.14 -17.31 -14.45
N PRO A 254 16.53 -16.07 -14.07
CA PRO A 254 17.93 -15.72 -13.81
C PRO A 254 18.48 -16.33 -12.51
N ASN A 255 17.67 -16.40 -11.46
CA ASN A 255 18.08 -16.87 -10.13
C ASN A 255 16.90 -17.48 -9.36
N SER A 256 17.18 -18.11 -8.22
CA SER A 256 16.17 -18.76 -7.37
C SER A 256 15.32 -17.81 -6.52
N ASN A 257 15.60 -16.51 -6.54
CA ASN A 257 14.87 -15.51 -5.74
C ASN A 257 13.66 -14.94 -6.47
N VAL A 258 13.45 -15.32 -7.74
CA VAL A 258 12.26 -14.96 -8.50
C VAL A 258 11.03 -15.52 -7.80
N LEU A 259 10.15 -14.63 -7.34
CA LEU A 259 8.88 -15.02 -6.71
C LEU A 259 7.79 -15.26 -7.74
N GLU A 260 7.76 -14.42 -8.78
CA GLU A 260 6.80 -14.55 -9.86
C GLU A 260 7.48 -14.15 -11.18
N ALA A 261 7.17 -14.87 -12.25
CA ALA A 261 7.53 -14.46 -13.61
C ALA A 261 6.25 -14.18 -14.40
N ASN A 262 6.04 -12.92 -14.74
CA ASN A 262 4.91 -12.45 -15.55
C ASN A 262 5.32 -12.40 -17.01
N ILE A 263 4.75 -13.31 -17.80
CA ILE A 263 4.95 -13.40 -19.25
C ILE A 263 3.71 -12.82 -19.92
N SER A 264 3.87 -11.66 -20.53
CA SER A 264 2.84 -10.99 -21.31
C SER A 264 3.03 -11.28 -22.78
N ILE A 265 2.07 -11.98 -23.39
CA ILE A 265 2.07 -12.31 -24.82
C ILE A 265 1.02 -11.44 -25.50
N MET A 266 1.48 -10.54 -26.36
CA MET A 266 0.67 -9.59 -27.12
C MET A 266 0.39 -10.16 -28.50
N SER A 267 -0.89 -10.12 -28.89
CA SER A 267 -1.36 -10.68 -30.15
C SER A 267 -2.77 -10.20 -30.46
N SER A 268 -3.17 -10.17 -31.73
CA SER A 268 -4.52 -9.74 -32.11
C SER A 268 -5.63 -10.67 -31.60
N LYS A 269 -5.26 -11.87 -31.14
CA LYS A 269 -6.13 -12.87 -30.50
C LYS A 269 -5.38 -13.65 -29.42
N PRO A 270 -6.08 -14.22 -28.41
CA PRO A 270 -5.45 -15.12 -27.45
C PRO A 270 -4.70 -16.26 -28.14
N VAL A 271 -3.51 -16.60 -27.61
CA VAL A 271 -2.68 -17.69 -28.13
C VAL A 271 -2.87 -18.97 -27.34
N GLU A 272 -2.61 -20.12 -27.97
CA GLU A 272 -2.43 -21.37 -27.23
C GLU A 272 -0.98 -21.47 -26.74
N ALA A 273 -0.78 -21.82 -25.47
CA ALA A 273 0.55 -21.96 -24.87
C ALA A 273 0.78 -23.36 -24.28
N LYS A 274 2.01 -23.85 -24.38
CA LYS A 274 2.53 -25.00 -23.62
C LYS A 274 3.85 -24.62 -22.98
N LEU A 275 4.16 -25.20 -21.84
CA LEU A 275 5.36 -24.87 -21.08
C LEU A 275 6.15 -26.14 -20.76
N VAL A 276 7.48 -26.04 -20.86
CA VAL A 276 8.43 -27.08 -20.47
C VAL A 276 9.42 -26.48 -19.47
N ASP A 277 9.61 -27.16 -18.35
CA ASP A 277 10.54 -26.76 -17.30
C ASP A 277 12.02 -26.99 -17.70
N PRO A 278 13.00 -26.47 -16.94
CA PRO A 278 14.42 -26.68 -17.22
C PRO A 278 14.89 -28.13 -17.15
N SER A 279 14.10 -29.03 -16.54
CA SER A 279 14.37 -30.47 -16.50
C SER A 279 13.79 -31.22 -17.71
N GLY A 280 13.07 -30.53 -18.60
CA GLY A 280 12.44 -31.10 -19.78
C GLY A 280 11.03 -31.65 -19.56
N ASN A 281 10.41 -31.42 -18.39
CA ASN A 281 9.05 -31.88 -18.11
C ASN A 281 8.01 -30.89 -18.61
N ALA A 282 6.90 -31.39 -19.13
CA ALA A 282 5.76 -30.55 -19.48
C ALA A 282 5.06 -30.04 -18.22
N VAL A 283 4.77 -28.74 -18.19
CA VAL A 283 4.03 -28.08 -17.10
C VAL A 283 2.61 -27.75 -17.56
N ALA A 284 1.63 -28.07 -16.71
CA ALA A 284 0.22 -27.83 -17.00
C ALA A 284 -0.13 -26.34 -16.91
N ILE A 285 -0.98 -25.89 -17.84
CA ILE A 285 -1.50 -24.52 -17.91
C ILE A 285 -3.04 -24.60 -18.03
N PRO A 286 -3.81 -24.03 -17.08
CA PRO A 286 -3.37 -23.50 -15.80
C PRO A 286 -3.01 -24.62 -14.80
N SER A 287 -2.30 -24.27 -13.74
CA SER A 287 -1.99 -25.11 -12.58
C SER A 287 -1.75 -24.25 -11.33
N ASP A 288 -1.48 -24.86 -10.18
CA ASP A 288 -1.13 -24.13 -8.95
C ASP A 288 0.18 -23.32 -9.09
N GLU A 289 1.05 -23.72 -10.03
CA GLU A 289 2.33 -23.06 -10.31
C GLU A 289 2.27 -22.13 -11.53
N VAL A 290 1.23 -22.23 -12.36
CA VAL A 290 1.07 -21.43 -13.58
C VAL A 290 -0.35 -20.90 -13.71
N VAL A 291 -0.52 -19.60 -13.50
CA VAL A 291 -1.79 -18.90 -13.68
C VAL A 291 -1.89 -18.42 -15.13
N LEU A 292 -3.05 -18.63 -15.74
CA LEU A 292 -3.38 -18.16 -17.08
C LEU A 292 -4.50 -17.12 -17.00
N ALA A 293 -4.26 -15.96 -17.60
CA ALA A 293 -5.29 -14.97 -17.87
C ALA A 293 -5.26 -14.59 -19.36
N THR A 294 -6.44 -14.39 -19.94
CA THR A 294 -6.58 -14.07 -21.37
C THR A 294 -7.60 -12.96 -21.56
N SER A 295 -7.32 -12.04 -22.48
CA SER A 295 -8.30 -11.11 -23.03
C SER A 295 -8.27 -11.17 -24.57
N LYS A 296 -8.92 -10.22 -25.24
CA LYS A 296 -8.94 -10.13 -26.71
C LYS A 296 -7.56 -9.87 -27.31
N SER A 297 -6.75 -9.06 -26.63
CA SER A 297 -5.46 -8.54 -27.13
C SER A 297 -4.22 -9.15 -26.45
N TYR A 298 -4.41 -10.05 -25.48
CA TYR A 298 -3.28 -10.61 -24.74
C TYR A 298 -3.54 -11.99 -24.14
N THR A 299 -2.45 -12.70 -23.89
CA THR A 299 -2.35 -13.88 -23.02
C THR A 299 -1.28 -13.63 -21.97
N LEU A 300 -1.65 -13.67 -20.70
CA LEU A 300 -0.75 -13.57 -19.55
C LEU A 300 -0.52 -14.95 -18.95
N LEU A 301 0.74 -15.34 -18.82
CA LEU A 301 1.14 -16.47 -18.00
C LEU A 301 1.92 -15.96 -16.80
N LYS A 302 1.53 -16.36 -15.60
CA LYS A 302 2.26 -16.07 -14.38
C LYS A 302 2.77 -17.35 -13.77
N LEU A 303 4.09 -17.50 -13.70
CA LEU A 303 4.74 -18.62 -13.03
C LEU A 303 4.98 -18.23 -11.58
N ILE A 304 4.53 -19.06 -10.64
CA ILE A 304 4.67 -18.84 -9.20
C ILE A 304 5.89 -19.61 -8.71
N LYS A 305 6.88 -18.88 -8.17
CA LYS A 305 8.18 -19.39 -7.69
C LYS A 305 8.85 -20.35 -8.70
N PRO A 306 9.07 -19.90 -9.95
CA PRO A 306 9.65 -20.76 -10.96
C PRO A 306 11.07 -21.21 -10.57
N VAL A 307 11.42 -22.44 -10.93
CA VAL A 307 12.80 -22.90 -10.81
C VAL A 307 13.72 -22.11 -11.74
N GLN A 308 14.93 -21.81 -11.24
CA GLN A 308 15.98 -21.15 -12.03
C GLN A 308 16.37 -22.01 -13.24
N GLY A 309 16.63 -21.35 -14.37
CA GLY A 309 17.14 -22.00 -15.58
C GLY A 309 16.31 -21.71 -16.82
N ASP A 310 16.54 -22.51 -17.85
CA ASP A 310 15.98 -22.32 -19.17
C ASP A 310 14.65 -23.06 -19.35
N TRP A 311 13.57 -22.29 -19.44
CA TRP A 311 12.23 -22.75 -19.76
C TRP A 311 11.98 -22.68 -21.27
N THR A 312 11.14 -23.58 -21.79
CA THR A 312 10.66 -23.52 -23.17
C THR A 312 9.16 -23.24 -23.20
N LEU A 313 8.80 -22.05 -23.63
CA LEU A 313 7.42 -21.66 -23.89
C LEU A 313 7.10 -21.93 -25.37
N LYS A 314 6.12 -22.78 -25.64
CA LYS A 314 5.65 -23.09 -26.99
C LYS A 314 4.36 -22.33 -27.24
N ILE A 315 4.35 -21.45 -28.23
CA ILE A 315 3.22 -20.57 -28.52
C ILE A 315 2.66 -20.92 -29.89
N LYS A 316 1.33 -21.01 -29.98
CA LYS A 316 0.60 -21.14 -31.24
C LYS A 316 -0.38 -19.98 -31.35
N GLY A 317 0.01 -19.00 -32.16
CA GLY A 317 -0.81 -17.85 -32.53
C GLY A 317 -1.54 -18.06 -33.86
N VAL A 318 -2.35 -17.08 -34.26
CA VAL A 318 -3.00 -17.09 -35.56
C VAL A 318 -1.99 -16.84 -36.66
N ASN A 319 -2.10 -17.56 -37.78
CA ASN A 319 -1.18 -17.39 -38.91
C ASN A 319 -1.13 -15.93 -39.37
N GLN A 320 0.08 -15.40 -39.58
CA GLN A 320 0.42 -14.01 -39.92
C GLN A 320 0.21 -12.98 -38.80
N ASP A 321 -0.20 -13.39 -37.60
CA ASP A 321 -0.29 -12.51 -36.45
C ASP A 321 1.09 -12.18 -35.90
N LYS A 322 1.29 -10.96 -35.42
CA LYS A 322 2.53 -10.56 -34.75
C LYS A 322 2.42 -10.93 -33.28
N ILE A 323 3.40 -11.69 -32.79
CA ILE A 323 3.52 -12.07 -31.39
C ILE A 323 4.67 -11.27 -30.78
N ASP A 324 4.36 -10.39 -29.84
CA ASP A 324 5.33 -9.69 -29.01
C ASP A 324 5.26 -10.27 -27.58
N ILE A 325 6.41 -10.48 -26.93
CA ILE A 325 6.47 -11.12 -25.61
C ILE A 325 7.32 -10.25 -24.70
N ASN A 326 6.72 -9.85 -23.58
CA ASN A 326 7.40 -9.13 -22.51
C ASN A 326 7.46 -10.03 -21.27
N LEU A 327 8.59 -9.99 -20.58
CA LEU A 327 8.84 -10.78 -19.39
C LEU A 327 9.28 -9.86 -18.25
N ILE A 328 8.59 -9.96 -17.12
CA ILE A 328 8.91 -9.24 -15.89
C ILE A 328 9.04 -10.25 -14.76
N PHE A 329 10.11 -10.11 -13.97
CA PHE A 329 10.36 -10.95 -12.80
C PHE A 329 10.17 -10.13 -11.52
N ASN A 330 9.36 -10.65 -10.60
CA ASN A 330 9.13 -10.02 -9.30
C ASN A 330 10.07 -10.66 -8.25
N TYR A 331 10.65 -9.82 -7.39
CA TYR A 331 11.65 -10.20 -6.38
C TYR A 331 11.32 -9.62 -5.01
N ASP A 332 11.64 -10.36 -3.95
CA ASP A 332 11.71 -9.84 -2.57
C ASP A 332 13.16 -9.54 -2.20
N LEU A 333 13.68 -8.45 -2.77
CA LEU A 333 15.05 -8.00 -2.58
C LEU A 333 15.09 -6.51 -2.29
N THR A 334 15.85 -6.12 -1.29
CA THR A 334 16.24 -4.74 -0.97
C THR A 334 17.75 -4.61 -1.07
N LEU A 335 18.26 -3.40 -1.32
CA LEU A 335 19.68 -3.10 -1.26
C LEU A 335 19.98 -2.30 0.00
N GLU A 336 20.74 -2.88 0.92
CA GLU A 336 21.05 -2.29 2.21
C GLU A 336 22.52 -1.91 2.31
N LEU A 337 22.81 -0.85 3.08
CA LEU A 337 24.18 -0.41 3.37
C LEU A 337 24.64 -0.90 4.73
N GLU A 338 25.90 -1.32 4.84
CA GLU A 338 26.54 -1.49 6.13
C GLU A 338 26.72 -0.12 6.83
N PRO A 339 26.66 -0.07 8.18
CA PRO A 339 26.93 1.15 8.92
C PRO A 339 28.31 1.71 8.60
N LEU A 340 28.39 3.04 8.44
CA LEU A 340 29.65 3.73 8.21
C LEU A 340 30.63 3.48 9.37
N ALA A 341 31.91 3.29 9.04
CA ALA A 341 32.95 2.98 10.01
C ALA A 341 33.24 4.12 11.01
N ALA A 342 32.90 5.36 10.65
CA ALA A 342 33.10 6.54 11.48
C ALA A 342 31.84 7.42 11.49
N ALA A 343 31.61 8.10 12.62
CA ALA A 343 30.50 9.04 12.78
C ALA A 343 30.77 10.43 12.15
N GLY A 344 31.99 10.69 11.71
CA GLY A 344 32.39 11.96 11.11
C GLY A 344 33.63 11.80 10.24
N TYR A 345 33.70 12.59 9.18
CA TYR A 345 34.76 12.54 8.20
C TYR A 345 35.35 13.94 7.97
N SER A 346 36.54 14.00 7.40
CA SER A 346 37.27 15.23 7.05
C SER A 346 37.64 15.23 5.57
N LYS A 347 38.01 16.41 5.05
CA LYS A 347 38.57 16.53 3.71
C LYS A 347 39.76 15.57 3.53
N GLY A 348 39.71 14.78 2.46
CA GLY A 348 40.74 13.81 2.11
C GLY A 348 40.54 12.42 2.71
N ASP A 349 39.60 12.25 3.65
CA ASP A 349 39.27 10.94 4.20
C ASP A 349 38.65 10.04 3.13
N LYS A 350 38.90 8.75 3.30
CA LYS A 350 38.35 7.68 2.46
C LYS A 350 37.17 7.05 3.19
N VAL A 351 35.99 7.22 2.63
CA VAL A 351 34.77 6.57 3.09
C VAL A 351 34.67 5.23 2.39
N LYS A 352 34.62 4.15 3.16
CA LYS A 352 34.30 2.82 2.64
C LYS A 352 32.80 2.57 2.80
N LEU A 353 32.17 2.10 1.75
CA LEU A 353 30.78 1.66 1.75
C LEU A 353 30.69 0.23 1.24
N ASN A 354 29.93 -0.57 1.96
CA ASN A 354 29.56 -1.92 1.56
C ASN A 354 28.04 -1.98 1.42
N ALA A 355 27.56 -2.46 0.28
CA ALA A 355 26.15 -2.63 -0.01
C ALA A 355 25.86 -4.12 -0.26
N TYR A 356 24.79 -4.65 0.32
CA TYR A 356 24.41 -6.05 0.17
C TYR A 356 22.92 -6.17 -0.11
N LEU A 357 22.52 -7.22 -0.82
CA LEU A 357 21.11 -7.53 -0.99
C LEU A 357 20.56 -8.19 0.26
N ALA A 358 19.33 -7.85 0.63
CA ALA A 358 18.59 -8.50 1.69
C ALA A 358 17.22 -8.95 1.17
N SER A 359 16.72 -10.06 1.71
CA SER A 359 15.34 -10.53 1.49
C SER A 359 14.71 -10.67 2.86
N LYS A 360 13.55 -10.03 3.08
CA LYS A 360 12.87 -10.04 4.40
C LYS A 360 13.77 -9.51 5.54
N GLY A 361 14.65 -8.57 5.25
CA GLY A 361 15.65 -8.05 6.19
C GLY A 361 16.75 -9.05 6.55
N GLN A 362 16.87 -10.17 5.82
CA GLN A 362 17.98 -11.11 5.95
C GLN A 362 18.94 -10.93 4.78
N ARG A 363 20.21 -10.63 5.09
CA ARG A 363 21.28 -10.53 4.10
C ARG A 363 21.39 -11.81 3.26
N LEU A 364 21.48 -11.64 1.96
CA LEU A 364 21.82 -12.70 1.02
C LEU A 364 23.32 -12.97 1.10
N SER A 365 23.69 -14.19 1.50
CA SER A 365 25.09 -14.63 1.62
C SER A 365 25.60 -15.42 0.41
N ASP A 366 24.72 -15.74 -0.55
CA ASP A 366 25.07 -16.54 -1.71
C ASP A 366 25.66 -15.66 -2.84
N ALA A 367 26.96 -15.81 -3.06
CA ALA A 367 27.70 -15.05 -4.06
C ALA A 367 27.19 -15.24 -5.51
N GLU A 368 26.56 -16.38 -5.82
CA GLU A 368 26.01 -16.62 -7.17
C GLU A 368 24.87 -15.65 -7.50
N GLN A 369 24.17 -15.12 -6.48
CA GLN A 369 23.08 -14.16 -6.66
C GLN A 369 23.56 -12.77 -7.07
N TYR A 370 24.85 -12.46 -6.86
CA TYR A 370 25.47 -11.19 -7.20
C TYR A 370 26.27 -11.23 -8.51
N ARG A 371 26.53 -12.43 -9.06
CA ARG A 371 27.52 -12.66 -10.12
C ARG A 371 27.27 -11.85 -11.40
N ASN A 372 26.01 -11.62 -11.74
CA ASN A 372 25.59 -10.93 -12.97
C ASN A 372 25.18 -9.48 -12.73
N MET A 373 25.42 -8.96 -11.53
CA MET A 373 25.05 -7.60 -11.16
C MET A 373 26.24 -6.64 -11.30
N ASN A 374 25.94 -5.41 -11.68
CA ASN A 374 26.84 -4.27 -11.58
C ASN A 374 26.37 -3.36 -10.45
N ALA A 375 27.30 -2.77 -9.69
CA ALA A 375 26.95 -1.82 -8.66
C ALA A 375 27.76 -0.53 -8.80
N VAL A 376 27.09 0.60 -8.57
CA VAL A 376 27.65 1.95 -8.64
C VAL A 376 27.18 2.74 -7.43
N MET A 377 28.06 3.58 -6.87
CA MET A 377 27.66 4.59 -5.90
C MET A 377 27.55 5.94 -6.58
N PHE A 378 26.43 6.61 -6.36
CA PHE A 378 26.18 7.99 -6.77
C PHE A 378 26.48 8.90 -5.58
N VAL A 379 27.51 9.73 -5.71
CA VAL A 379 27.95 10.65 -4.67
C VAL A 379 27.60 12.07 -5.06
N LYS A 380 26.58 12.63 -4.41
CA LYS A 380 26.10 13.99 -4.65
C LYS A 380 26.71 14.96 -3.64
N ASP A 381 27.46 15.95 -4.12
CA ASP A 381 27.90 17.09 -3.31
C ASP A 381 26.68 18.00 -3.08
N LEU A 382 26.21 18.08 -1.83
CA LEU A 382 24.99 18.83 -1.49
C LEU A 382 25.16 20.35 -1.59
N THR A 383 26.40 20.84 -1.67
CA THR A 383 26.68 22.27 -1.86
C THR A 383 26.60 22.68 -3.33
N THR A 384 27.12 21.85 -4.23
CA THR A 384 27.17 22.14 -5.67
C THR A 384 26.01 21.53 -6.46
N GLY A 385 25.38 20.48 -5.92
CA GLY A 385 24.39 19.67 -6.62
C GLY A 385 24.98 18.68 -7.62
N ASN A 386 26.32 18.62 -7.77
CA ASN A 386 26.98 17.71 -8.71
C ASN A 386 27.00 16.29 -8.15
N THR A 387 26.71 15.31 -9.01
CA THR A 387 26.77 13.88 -8.70
C THR A 387 27.93 13.22 -9.45
N GLU A 388 28.77 12.50 -8.72
CA GLU A 388 29.83 11.64 -9.26
C GLU A 388 29.40 10.16 -9.18
N GLU A 389 29.65 9.40 -10.24
CA GLU A 389 29.40 7.96 -10.26
C GLU A 389 30.70 7.19 -10.04
N VAL A 390 30.72 6.30 -9.06
CA VAL A 390 31.90 5.50 -8.72
C VAL A 390 31.53 4.02 -8.73
N ALA A 391 32.19 3.26 -9.61
CA ALA A 391 31.97 1.83 -9.71
C ALA A 391 32.39 1.09 -8.42
N MET A 392 31.51 0.20 -7.97
CA MET A 392 31.78 -0.70 -6.83
C MET A 392 32.22 -2.08 -7.34
N LYS A 393 32.88 -2.86 -6.48
CA LYS A 393 33.36 -4.19 -6.82
C LYS A 393 32.64 -5.24 -5.99
N LEU A 394 32.24 -6.33 -6.62
CA LEU A 394 31.76 -7.51 -5.90
C LEU A 394 32.88 -8.09 -5.05
N ASP A 395 32.63 -8.23 -3.75
CA ASP A 395 33.52 -8.85 -2.76
C ASP A 395 32.76 -9.94 -1.99
N GLY A 396 32.67 -11.13 -2.59
CA GLY A 396 31.92 -12.26 -2.03
C GLY A 396 30.41 -12.04 -2.10
N ASP A 397 29.81 -11.60 -1.00
CA ASP A 397 28.35 -11.47 -0.79
C ASP A 397 27.88 -10.01 -0.68
N HIS A 398 28.71 -9.05 -1.09
CA HIS A 398 28.39 -7.62 -1.07
C HIS A 398 29.19 -6.86 -2.12
N PHE A 399 28.76 -5.65 -2.44
CA PHE A 399 29.50 -4.70 -3.25
C PHE A 399 30.29 -3.78 -2.34
N ALA A 400 31.61 -3.75 -2.50
CA ALA A 400 32.52 -2.88 -1.77
C ALA A 400 32.96 -1.70 -2.65
N GLY A 401 32.97 -0.50 -2.07
CA GLY A 401 33.40 0.71 -2.72
C GLY A 401 34.11 1.66 -1.76
N GLU A 402 34.93 2.54 -2.32
CA GLU A 402 35.66 3.56 -1.56
C GLU A 402 35.58 4.90 -2.29
N TYR A 403 35.23 5.95 -1.58
CA TYR A 403 35.20 7.32 -2.09
C TYR A 403 36.07 8.24 -1.25
N LYS A 404 36.89 9.07 -1.91
CA LYS A 404 37.75 10.05 -1.24
C LYS A 404 37.08 11.41 -1.26
N LEU A 405 36.81 11.98 -0.09
CA LEU A 405 36.13 13.27 0.05
C LEU A 405 37.03 14.41 -0.43
N PRO A 406 36.69 15.11 -1.53
CA PRO A 406 37.56 16.12 -2.11
C PRO A 406 37.56 17.42 -1.31
N GLU A 407 36.44 17.78 -0.68
CA GLU A 407 36.26 19.04 0.05
C GLU A 407 35.55 18.81 1.40
N SER A 408 35.67 19.79 2.31
CA SER A 408 34.96 19.78 3.59
C SER A 408 33.51 20.22 3.41
N ARG A 409 32.70 19.34 2.80
CA ARG A 409 31.29 19.58 2.48
C ARG A 409 30.44 18.41 2.94
N ASP A 410 29.13 18.58 2.81
CA ASP A 410 28.18 17.51 3.03
C ASP A 410 27.89 16.80 1.70
N TYR A 411 27.86 15.48 1.76
CA TYR A 411 27.66 14.60 0.60
C TYR A 411 26.50 13.65 0.90
N GLU A 412 25.73 13.31 -0.13
CA GLU A 412 24.70 12.28 -0.09
C GLU A 412 25.15 11.14 -1.00
N ILE A 413 25.11 9.91 -0.50
CA ILE A 413 25.50 8.71 -1.25
C ILE A 413 24.32 7.77 -1.35
N ILE A 414 24.02 7.34 -2.58
CA ILE A 414 23.07 6.27 -2.91
C ILE A 414 23.84 5.19 -3.66
N VAL A 415 23.66 3.93 -3.31
CA VAL A 415 24.20 2.81 -4.09
C VAL A 415 23.08 2.23 -4.94
N ARG A 416 23.38 1.96 -6.21
CA ARG A 416 22.51 1.24 -7.14
C ARG A 416 23.18 -0.07 -7.54
N ALA A 417 22.46 -1.17 -7.39
CA ALA A 417 22.87 -2.47 -7.91
C ALA A 417 21.88 -2.93 -8.97
N GLU A 418 22.37 -3.38 -10.13
CA GLU A 418 21.55 -3.64 -11.30
C GLU A 418 21.99 -4.91 -12.03
N GLU A 419 21.00 -5.70 -12.45
CA GLU A 419 21.15 -6.80 -13.40
C GLU A 419 20.15 -6.66 -14.56
N GLN A 420 20.13 -7.66 -15.46
CA GLN A 420 19.27 -7.65 -16.63
C GLN A 420 17.78 -7.49 -16.31
N SER A 421 17.31 -8.03 -15.17
CA SER A 421 15.87 -8.09 -14.88
C SER A 421 15.36 -7.17 -13.79
N PHE A 422 16.24 -6.55 -13.01
CA PHE A 422 15.87 -5.56 -12.00
C PHE A 422 17.06 -4.67 -11.61
N PHE A 423 16.76 -3.57 -10.94
CA PHE A 423 17.73 -2.78 -10.18
C PHE A 423 17.20 -2.53 -8.77
N ARG A 424 18.09 -2.20 -7.84
CA ARG A 424 17.73 -1.74 -6.49
C ARG A 424 18.61 -0.57 -6.11
N GLU A 425 18.02 0.41 -5.45
CA GLU A 425 18.73 1.52 -4.85
C GLU A 425 18.70 1.41 -3.32
N SER A 426 19.76 1.86 -2.67
CA SER A 426 19.82 1.94 -1.21
C SER A 426 19.16 3.21 -0.72
N GLU A 427 18.74 3.21 0.54
CA GLU A 427 18.44 4.45 1.25
C GLU A 427 19.65 5.42 1.20
N PRO A 428 19.42 6.73 1.02
CA PRO A 428 20.49 7.71 0.95
C PRO A 428 21.21 7.81 2.30
N VAL A 429 22.55 7.83 2.27
CA VAL A 429 23.37 8.12 3.44
C VAL A 429 24.03 9.49 3.32
N THR A 430 23.86 10.33 4.34
CA THR A 430 24.51 11.65 4.39
C THR A 430 25.84 11.57 5.14
N ILE A 431 26.88 12.14 4.56
CA ILE A 431 28.22 12.24 5.12
C ILE A 431 28.56 13.71 5.30
N SER A 432 28.83 14.12 6.53
CA SER A 432 29.29 15.49 6.82
C SER A 432 30.80 15.53 6.97
N ALA A 433 31.47 16.23 6.05
CA ALA A 433 32.90 16.55 6.11
C ALA A 433 33.19 18.00 6.53
N SER A 434 32.13 18.77 6.84
CA SER A 434 32.18 20.19 7.20
C SER A 434 32.59 20.45 8.66
N SER A 435 32.58 19.43 9.52
CA SER A 435 32.88 19.53 10.96
C SER A 435 34.14 18.77 11.43
N GLY A 436 34.97 18.30 10.50
CA GLY A 436 36.21 17.57 10.79
C GLY A 436 37.25 18.40 11.56
N SER A 437 37.20 18.36 12.89
CA SER A 437 38.39 18.64 13.71
C SER A 437 39.25 17.37 13.70
N PRO A 438 40.56 17.44 13.35
CA PRO A 438 41.41 16.26 13.28
C PRO A 438 41.61 15.68 14.69
N GLY A 439 41.73 14.36 14.76
CA GLY A 439 41.90 13.61 16.01
C GLY A 439 42.87 14.26 16.98
N GLY A 440 42.38 14.59 18.18
CA GLY A 440 43.23 14.91 19.32
C GLY A 440 43.67 13.63 20.00
N THR A 441 44.95 13.28 19.88
CA THR A 441 45.63 12.49 20.91
C THR A 441 45.50 13.23 22.24
N THR A 442 44.75 12.68 23.20
CA THR A 442 44.85 13.12 24.58
C THR A 442 45.78 12.16 25.33
N ASN A 443 46.94 12.66 25.72
CA ASN A 443 47.72 12.13 26.83
C ASN A 443 48.47 13.30 27.50
N PRO A 444 48.86 13.18 28.77
CA PRO A 444 48.06 13.61 29.92
C PRO A 444 48.62 14.91 30.52
N ALA A 445 47.74 15.77 31.06
CA ALA A 445 48.15 16.84 31.96
C ALA A 445 47.38 16.74 33.27
N GLU A 446 48.19 16.71 34.32
CA GLU A 446 47.99 16.61 35.76
C GLU A 446 46.62 16.85 36.40
N VAL A 447 46.42 16.00 37.41
CA VAL A 447 45.38 15.96 38.43
C VAL A 447 45.31 17.27 39.21
N ALA A 448 44.14 17.89 39.23
CA ALA A 448 43.65 18.64 40.38
C ALA A 448 42.37 17.96 40.87
N ASP A 449 42.48 17.42 42.08
CA ASP A 449 41.48 16.62 42.78
C ASP A 449 40.35 17.54 43.26
N ASP A 450 39.12 17.36 42.74
CA ASP A 450 37.93 17.66 43.54
C ASP A 450 36.71 16.83 43.10
N LYS A 451 35.95 16.40 44.11
CA LYS A 451 35.04 15.25 44.13
C LYS A 451 33.91 15.26 43.07
N PRO A 452 33.42 14.08 42.62
CA PRO A 452 32.41 13.99 41.59
C PRO A 452 31.02 14.41 42.12
N PHE A 453 30.42 15.42 41.49
CA PHE A 453 28.98 15.64 41.59
C PHE A 453 28.25 14.57 40.74
N PRO A 454 27.19 13.93 41.25
CA PRO A 454 26.61 12.75 40.62
C PRO A 454 25.74 13.16 39.41
N ILE A 455 26.32 13.15 38.22
CA ILE A 455 25.60 13.37 36.95
C ILE A 455 24.44 12.34 36.78
N TRP A 456 24.57 11.17 37.40
CA TRP A 456 23.52 10.15 37.46
C TRP A 456 22.23 10.64 38.12
N THR A 457 22.25 11.53 39.11
CA THR A 457 20.99 12.04 39.69
C THR A 457 20.27 12.99 38.73
N VAL A 458 21.01 13.78 37.94
CA VAL A 458 20.40 14.70 36.95
C VAL A 458 19.82 13.92 35.78
N VAL A 459 20.50 12.86 35.32
CA VAL A 459 20.01 11.98 34.26
C VAL A 459 18.81 11.15 34.74
N ILE A 460 18.83 10.62 35.97
CA ILE A 460 17.68 9.90 36.55
C ILE A 460 16.49 10.85 36.74
N ILE A 461 16.72 12.09 37.19
CA ILE A 461 15.65 13.09 37.31
C ILE A 461 15.11 13.48 35.93
N ALA A 462 15.96 13.65 34.91
CA ALA A 462 15.53 13.97 33.56
C ALA A 462 14.72 12.84 32.92
N VAL A 463 15.14 11.58 33.08
CA VAL A 463 14.40 10.41 32.61
C VAL A 463 13.10 10.22 33.39
N ALA A 464 13.09 10.45 34.71
CA ALA A 464 11.88 10.41 35.52
C ALA A 464 10.89 11.52 35.15
N VAL A 465 11.38 12.73 34.86
CA VAL A 465 10.54 13.85 34.39
C VAL A 465 9.97 13.56 33.00
N LEU A 466 10.76 13.01 32.07
CA LEU A 466 10.26 12.62 30.74
C LEU A 466 9.24 11.48 30.83
N ALA A 467 9.46 10.50 31.71
CA ALA A 467 8.50 9.43 31.96
C ALA A 467 7.21 9.95 32.60
N LEU A 468 7.30 10.91 33.53
CA LEU A 468 6.13 11.56 34.14
C LEU A 468 5.38 12.48 33.16
N LEU A 469 6.09 13.16 32.26
CA LEU A 469 5.48 13.96 31.19
C LEU A 469 4.82 13.05 30.14
N GLY A 470 5.42 11.92 29.79
CA GLY A 470 4.82 10.92 28.92
C GLY A 470 3.59 10.25 29.54
N ALA A 471 3.67 9.87 30.82
CA ALA A 471 2.53 9.36 31.57
C ALA A 471 1.43 10.41 31.76
N GLY A 472 1.80 11.68 31.97
CA GLY A 472 0.88 12.82 32.03
C GLY A 472 0.20 13.09 30.69
N TYR A 473 0.93 13.03 29.58
CA TYR A 473 0.39 13.17 28.23
C TYR A 473 -0.56 12.03 27.88
N TRP A 474 -0.18 10.79 28.21
CA TRP A 474 -1.04 9.61 28.04
C TRP A 474 -2.29 9.69 28.92
N PHE A 475 -2.16 10.10 30.18
CA PHE A 475 -3.28 10.30 31.10
C PHE A 475 -4.21 11.44 30.64
N LEU A 476 -3.66 12.54 30.11
CA LEU A 476 -4.43 13.62 29.49
C LEU A 476 -5.17 13.16 28.23
N GLY A 477 -4.54 12.32 27.40
CA GLY A 477 -5.17 11.71 26.22
C GLY A 477 -6.34 10.79 26.59
N VAL A 478 -6.13 9.88 27.54
CA VAL A 478 -7.17 8.96 28.05
C VAL A 478 -8.30 9.73 28.76
N MET A 479 -7.98 10.82 29.47
CA MET A 479 -8.97 11.68 30.12
C MET A 479 -9.76 12.53 29.10
N LYS A 480 -9.13 12.94 27.98
CA LYS A 480 -9.79 13.65 26.87
C LYS A 480 -10.78 12.75 26.13
N GLU A 481 -10.48 11.46 25.94
CA GLU A 481 -11.43 10.50 25.35
C GLU A 481 -12.59 10.16 26.29
N ARG A 482 -12.34 10.04 27.60
CA ARG A 482 -13.38 9.70 28.59
C ARG A 482 -14.38 10.83 28.85
N ASN A 483 -13.97 12.09 28.66
CA ASN A 483 -14.83 13.26 28.87
C ASN A 483 -15.43 13.85 27.59
N ARG A 484 -15.16 13.25 26.43
CA ARG A 484 -15.74 13.69 25.16
C ARG A 484 -17.25 13.44 25.16
N GLY A 485 -18.03 14.51 24.98
CA GLY A 485 -19.49 14.44 24.87
C GLY A 485 -19.93 13.96 23.50
N PHE A 486 -21.19 13.54 23.40
CA PHE A 486 -21.86 13.30 22.14
C PHE A 486 -22.67 14.52 21.71
N VAL A 487 -22.82 14.71 20.41
CA VAL A 487 -23.66 15.76 19.80
C VAL A 487 -24.87 15.07 19.14
N GLY A 488 -25.99 15.78 18.99
CA GLY A 488 -27.18 15.25 18.33
C GLY A 488 -28.08 14.35 19.17
N GLN A 489 -28.92 13.59 18.47
CA GLN A 489 -29.92 12.68 19.02
C GLN A 489 -30.05 11.42 18.14
N LEU A 490 -30.48 10.32 18.76
CA LEU A 490 -30.89 9.11 18.05
C LEU A 490 -32.41 9.00 18.07
N ILE A 491 -32.99 8.70 16.91
CA ILE A 491 -34.39 8.27 16.79
C ILE A 491 -34.39 6.75 16.77
N ILE A 492 -35.12 6.13 17.70
CA ILE A 492 -35.17 4.67 17.84
C ILE A 492 -36.61 4.20 17.66
N GLU A 493 -36.78 3.18 16.82
CA GLU A 493 -38.03 2.45 16.67
C GLU A 493 -37.76 0.95 16.72
N VAL A 494 -38.63 0.19 17.36
CA VAL A 494 -38.53 -1.27 17.44
C VAL A 494 -39.71 -1.86 16.68
N ARG A 495 -39.43 -2.74 15.73
CA ARG A 495 -40.43 -3.56 15.04
C ARG A 495 -40.40 -4.96 15.62
N ASP A 496 -41.58 -5.52 15.84
CA ASP A 496 -41.77 -6.93 16.12
C ASP A 496 -41.98 -7.67 14.78
N GLU A 497 -41.12 -8.63 14.46
CA GLU A 497 -41.12 -9.30 13.14
C GLU A 497 -42.26 -10.31 12.99
N ASN A 498 -42.81 -10.81 14.10
CA ASN A 498 -43.92 -11.76 14.07
C ASN A 498 -45.26 -11.06 13.82
N THR A 499 -45.46 -9.88 14.40
CA THR A 499 -46.71 -9.11 14.30
C THR A 499 -46.65 -8.00 13.24
N GLY A 500 -45.44 -7.55 12.88
CA GLY A 500 -45.20 -6.40 12.02
C GLY A 500 -45.38 -5.04 12.72
N ASP A 501 -45.81 -5.05 13.98
CA ASP A 501 -46.08 -3.86 14.77
C ASP A 501 -44.78 -3.09 15.06
N LYS A 502 -44.83 -1.77 14.90
CA LYS A 502 -43.70 -0.86 15.11
C LYS A 502 -44.00 0.12 16.23
N THR A 503 -43.08 0.24 17.18
CA THR A 503 -43.22 1.24 18.25
C THR A 503 -43.13 2.66 17.68
N PRO A 504 -43.81 3.65 18.27
CA PRO A 504 -43.62 5.04 17.89
C PRO A 504 -42.16 5.49 18.07
N PRO A 505 -41.66 6.45 17.26
CA PRO A 505 -40.28 6.91 17.31
C PRO A 505 -39.93 7.52 18.66
N GLN A 506 -38.87 7.01 19.28
CA GLN A 506 -38.32 7.52 20.53
C GLN A 506 -37.09 8.36 20.28
N TYR A 507 -37.15 9.64 20.65
CA TYR A 507 -36.04 10.57 20.52
C TYR A 507 -35.15 10.51 21.76
N LYS A 508 -33.88 10.13 21.58
CA LYS A 508 -32.88 10.04 22.65
C LYS A 508 -31.79 11.06 22.40
N ARG A 509 -31.80 12.17 23.16
CA ARG A 509 -30.73 13.17 23.12
C ARG A 509 -29.43 12.55 23.61
N LEU A 510 -28.34 12.77 22.87
CA LEU A 510 -27.04 12.18 23.20
C LEU A 510 -26.19 13.05 24.12
N SER A 511 -26.54 14.33 24.30
CA SER A 511 -25.80 15.29 25.14
C SER A 511 -25.67 14.89 26.62
N GLN A 512 -26.49 13.95 27.08
CA GLN A 512 -26.43 13.37 28.43
C GLN A 512 -25.38 12.27 28.59
N PHE A 513 -24.81 11.75 27.51
CA PHE A 513 -23.78 10.71 27.53
C PHE A 513 -22.38 11.30 27.33
N LYS A 514 -21.36 10.67 27.92
CA LYS A 514 -19.95 11.04 27.79
C LYS A 514 -19.09 9.79 27.64
N GLY A 515 -18.07 9.86 26.77
CA GLY A 515 -17.12 8.79 26.53
C GLY A 515 -17.69 7.61 25.73
N LYS A 516 -18.60 6.82 26.29
CA LYS A 516 -19.31 5.75 25.58
C LYS A 516 -20.65 5.44 26.24
N PHE A 517 -21.60 4.92 25.48
CA PHE A 517 -22.84 4.36 26.01
C PHE A 517 -23.21 3.07 25.27
N LEU A 518 -24.04 2.24 25.89
CA LEU A 518 -24.53 1.00 25.32
C LEU A 518 -25.90 1.22 24.69
N LEU A 519 -26.20 0.53 23.58
CA LEU A 519 -27.53 0.60 22.98
C LEU A 519 -28.62 0.18 23.99
N HIS A 520 -28.34 -0.84 24.79
CA HIS A 520 -29.24 -1.31 25.84
C HIS A 520 -29.66 -0.21 26.84
N GLN A 521 -28.77 0.75 27.12
CA GLN A 521 -29.08 1.89 28.00
C GLN A 521 -30.10 2.84 27.35
N LEU A 522 -30.08 3.00 26.03
CA LEU A 522 -31.08 3.80 25.31
C LEU A 522 -32.45 3.12 25.26
N LEU A 523 -32.44 1.79 25.30
CA LEU A 523 -33.61 0.92 25.34
C LEU A 523 -34.13 0.68 26.78
N GLN A 524 -33.75 1.55 27.71
CA GLN A 524 -34.21 1.52 29.11
C GLN A 524 -33.92 0.21 29.85
N LEU A 525 -32.91 -0.55 29.41
CA LEU A 525 -32.49 -1.82 30.01
C LEU A 525 -33.61 -2.88 30.03
N ALA A 526 -34.48 -2.87 29.01
CA ALA A 526 -35.56 -3.85 28.86
C ALA A 526 -35.00 -5.29 28.84
N PRO A 527 -35.40 -6.19 29.76
CA PRO A 527 -34.81 -7.53 29.88
C PRO A 527 -34.84 -8.36 28.59
N GLU A 528 -35.87 -8.20 27.76
CA GLU A 528 -35.99 -8.88 26.47
C GLU A 528 -34.97 -8.41 25.41
N LEU A 529 -34.34 -7.25 25.57
CA LEU A 529 -33.37 -6.68 24.60
C LEU A 529 -31.93 -6.79 25.10
N LYS A 530 -31.65 -7.74 26.00
CA LYS A 530 -30.36 -7.90 26.68
C LYS A 530 -29.18 -8.11 25.72
N GLU A 531 -29.39 -8.74 24.56
CA GLU A 531 -28.31 -8.97 23.57
C GLU A 531 -27.70 -7.68 22.99
N THR A 532 -28.39 -6.54 23.14
CA THR A 532 -27.90 -5.21 22.73
C THR A 532 -26.85 -4.60 23.69
N GLU A 533 -26.57 -5.24 24.84
CA GLU A 533 -25.58 -4.77 25.83
C GLU A 533 -24.16 -4.63 25.26
N LYS A 534 -23.83 -5.42 24.22
CA LYS A 534 -22.52 -5.39 23.58
C LYS A 534 -22.45 -4.49 22.34
N ILE A 535 -23.51 -3.73 22.06
CA ILE A 535 -23.51 -2.70 21.01
C ILE A 535 -23.17 -1.37 21.65
N VAL A 536 -21.99 -0.83 21.34
CA VAL A 536 -21.38 0.31 22.03
C VAL A 536 -21.29 1.50 21.09
N PHE A 537 -21.76 2.66 21.54
CA PHE A 537 -21.55 3.93 20.85
C PHE A 537 -20.43 4.74 21.49
N LYS A 538 -19.60 5.38 20.66
CA LYS A 538 -18.51 6.28 21.04
C LYS A 538 -18.59 7.59 20.24
N PRO A 539 -18.15 8.74 20.80
CA PRO A 539 -18.09 9.99 20.06
C PRO A 539 -16.94 9.92 19.05
N ALA A 540 -17.20 10.35 17.81
CA ALA A 540 -16.21 10.42 16.73
C ALA A 540 -15.92 11.88 16.34
N ASN A 541 -15.00 12.10 15.40
CA ASN A 541 -14.64 13.42 14.91
C ASN A 541 -15.75 14.02 14.01
N LYS A 542 -15.83 15.36 13.95
CA LYS A 542 -16.76 16.11 13.08
C LYS A 542 -18.25 15.78 13.31
N ASP A 543 -18.70 15.83 14.57
CA ASP A 543 -20.09 15.56 15.00
C ASP A 543 -20.65 14.19 14.60
N ARG A 544 -19.77 13.20 14.38
CA ARG A 544 -20.14 11.81 14.09
C ARG A 544 -20.22 10.97 15.36
N ILE A 545 -20.90 9.84 15.25
CA ILE A 545 -20.87 8.78 16.26
C ILE A 545 -20.36 7.48 15.65
N ALA A 546 -19.59 6.73 16.44
CA ALA A 546 -19.10 5.41 16.07
C ALA A 546 -19.88 4.34 16.81
N LEU A 547 -20.36 3.33 16.11
CA LEU A 547 -21.00 2.12 16.63
C LEU A 547 -20.01 0.95 16.53
N LEU A 548 -19.85 0.22 17.62
CA LEU A 548 -19.08 -1.01 17.70
C LEU A 548 -20.02 -2.15 18.05
N ASN A 549 -20.12 -3.15 17.17
CA ASN A 549 -20.93 -4.34 17.41
C ASN A 549 -20.07 -5.47 17.99
N GLY A 550 -20.18 -5.70 19.29
CA GLY A 550 -19.61 -6.87 19.97
C GLY A 550 -20.66 -7.95 20.29
N SER A 551 -21.86 -7.83 19.73
CA SER A 551 -22.97 -8.79 19.91
C SER A 551 -23.08 -9.72 18.70
N LEU A 552 -23.96 -10.72 18.78
CA LEU A 552 -24.34 -11.54 17.62
C LEU A 552 -25.43 -10.89 16.76
N CYS A 553 -25.93 -9.72 17.15
CA CYS A 553 -26.96 -9.01 16.39
C CYS A 553 -26.40 -8.58 15.03
N ARG A 554 -27.23 -8.70 13.99
CA ARG A 554 -26.86 -8.25 12.64
C ARG A 554 -27.15 -6.77 12.51
N VAL A 555 -26.11 -5.95 12.39
CA VAL A 555 -26.23 -4.50 12.16
C VAL A 555 -26.11 -4.22 10.68
N GLU A 556 -27.04 -3.47 10.09
CA GLU A 556 -26.99 -3.05 8.69
C GLU A 556 -27.12 -1.55 8.55
N LYS A 557 -26.39 -0.96 7.59
CA LYS A 557 -26.51 0.43 7.18
C LYS A 557 -26.84 0.46 5.69
N SER A 558 -27.94 1.11 5.32
CA SER A 558 -28.40 1.17 3.92
C SER A 558 -28.48 -0.21 3.22
N GLY A 559 -28.86 -1.27 3.96
CA GLY A 559 -28.99 -2.64 3.45
C GLY A 559 -27.70 -3.46 3.35
N ARG A 560 -26.54 -2.95 3.82
CA ARG A 560 -25.28 -3.72 3.95
C ARG A 560 -25.04 -4.11 5.41
N ALA A 561 -24.75 -5.40 5.67
CA ALA A 561 -24.35 -5.89 6.98
C ALA A 561 -22.94 -5.41 7.37
N VAL A 562 -22.78 -4.97 8.61
CA VAL A 562 -21.52 -4.50 9.20
C VAL A 562 -20.84 -5.69 9.88
N GLY A 563 -19.64 -6.03 9.42
CA GLY A 563 -18.90 -7.21 9.90
C GLY A 563 -18.57 -7.15 11.40
N ASP A 564 -18.51 -8.34 12.03
CA ASP A 564 -18.30 -8.50 13.47
C ASP A 564 -17.04 -7.77 13.96
N GLY A 565 -17.19 -6.97 15.02
CA GLY A 565 -16.09 -6.23 15.64
C GLY A 565 -15.58 -5.00 14.87
N ARG A 566 -16.11 -4.68 13.68
CA ARG A 566 -15.74 -3.46 12.94
C ARG A 566 -16.47 -2.23 13.50
N GLN A 567 -15.77 -1.10 13.52
CA GLN A 567 -16.33 0.19 13.91
C GLN A 567 -17.09 0.80 12.72
N LEU A 568 -18.36 1.14 12.93
CA LEU A 568 -19.22 1.80 11.95
C LEU A 568 -19.39 3.27 12.33
N GLU A 569 -19.01 4.20 11.45
CA GLU A 569 -19.29 5.62 11.65
C GLU A 569 -20.66 6.03 11.07
N LEU A 570 -21.39 6.82 11.84
CA LEU A 570 -22.68 7.41 11.49
C LEU A 570 -22.55 8.93 11.45
N GLN A 571 -23.01 9.51 10.34
CA GLN A 571 -23.15 10.93 10.07
C GLN A 571 -24.63 11.33 10.23
N SER A 572 -24.91 12.62 10.35
CA SER A 572 -26.29 13.11 10.46
C SER A 572 -27.11 12.67 9.23
N GLY A 573 -28.29 12.10 9.47
CA GLY A 573 -29.18 11.51 8.46
C GLY A 573 -28.95 10.02 8.21
N ASP A 574 -27.90 9.40 8.76
CA ASP A 574 -27.64 7.98 8.58
C ASP A 574 -28.66 7.12 9.34
N ARG A 575 -29.10 6.03 8.69
CA ARG A 575 -30.02 5.04 9.23
C ARG A 575 -29.38 3.67 9.29
N ILE A 576 -29.57 3.00 10.42
CA ILE A 576 -29.15 1.61 10.63
C ILE A 576 -30.32 0.76 11.11
N THR A 577 -30.22 -0.53 10.82
CA THR A 577 -31.10 -1.58 11.32
C THR A 577 -30.28 -2.58 12.14
N ILE A 578 -30.84 -3.06 13.23
CA ILE A 578 -30.21 -4.03 14.11
C ILE A 578 -31.20 -5.16 14.29
N SER A 579 -30.96 -6.28 13.62
CA SER A 579 -31.76 -7.49 13.75
C SER A 579 -31.27 -8.29 14.96
N LEU A 580 -32.18 -8.52 15.90
CA LEU A 580 -31.92 -9.29 17.11
C LEU A 580 -31.97 -10.79 16.81
N THR A 581 -31.16 -11.58 17.53
CA THR A 581 -31.02 -13.01 17.25
C THR A 581 -31.76 -13.90 18.24
N GLN A 582 -32.01 -13.40 19.45
CA GLN A 582 -32.69 -14.13 20.51
C GLN A 582 -34.19 -13.82 20.59
N VAL A 583 -34.59 -12.69 20.01
CA VAL A 583 -35.99 -12.25 19.92
C VAL A 583 -36.28 -11.77 18.51
N ASP A 584 -37.49 -12.04 18.00
CA ASP A 584 -37.92 -11.66 16.66
C ASP A 584 -38.27 -10.16 16.59
N LYS A 585 -37.26 -9.31 16.79
CA LYS A 585 -37.40 -7.86 16.75
C LYS A 585 -36.26 -7.21 15.98
N THR A 586 -36.58 -6.13 15.27
CA THR A 586 -35.60 -5.29 14.57
C THR A 586 -35.63 -3.88 15.14
N ILE A 587 -34.45 -3.36 15.48
CA ILE A 587 -34.29 -1.99 15.98
C ILE A 587 -33.82 -1.10 14.84
N TYR A 588 -34.58 -0.06 14.54
CA TYR A 588 -34.24 0.99 13.59
C TYR A 588 -33.67 2.18 14.35
N ILE A 589 -32.52 2.67 13.91
CA ILE A 589 -31.88 3.84 14.51
C ILE A 589 -31.50 4.84 13.43
N GLU A 590 -31.89 6.09 13.62
CA GLU A 590 -31.49 7.23 12.79
C GLU A 590 -30.70 8.23 13.64
N TYR A 591 -29.55 8.66 13.16
CA TYR A 591 -28.72 9.66 13.83
C TYR A 591 -28.94 11.04 13.24
N LEU A 592 -29.24 12.03 14.08
CA LEU A 592 -29.44 13.43 13.67
C LEU A 592 -28.66 14.36 14.58
N VAL A 593 -27.90 15.28 13.99
CA VAL A 593 -27.15 16.33 14.71
C VAL A 593 -27.96 17.60 14.79
#